data_AF-A0A1H4DVX0-F1
#
_entry.id   AF-A0A1H4DVX0-F1
#
_cell.length_a   1.000
_cell.length_b   1.000
_cell.length_c   1.000
_cell.angle_alpha   90.00
_cell.angle_beta   90.00
_cell.angle_gamma   90.00
#
_symmetry.space_group_name_H-M   'P 1'
#
loop_
_entity.id
_entity.type
_entity.pdbx_description
1 polymer ?
#
loop_
_entity_poly.entity_id
_entity_poly.type
_entity_poly.pdbx_seq_one_letter_code
_entity_poly.pdbx_strand_id
1 'polypeptide(L)'
;MTIKTFAALTLALASTLASAQTATYAKRGAQAEITRSGDTAAFTLVSTAGQSRCELEGTAQAVDQDRFAWTDGAATDRCVAVLNLKGGKLAVTTKGCAGYCGAGAETSMDGSYSKK
;
A
#
# COMPACT_ATOMS: atom_id res chain seq x y z
N MET A 1 63.93 1.33 17.18
CA MET A 1 63.35 1.46 15.83
C MET A 1 62.97 0.05 15.39
N THR A 2 61.73 -0.32 15.07
CA THR A 2 60.64 0.47 14.49
C THR A 2 59.33 -0.28 14.76
N ILE A 3 58.32 0.44 15.28
CA ILE A 3 56.94 -0.03 15.43
C ILE A 3 56.35 -0.16 14.02
N LYS A 4 55.87 -1.35 13.64
CA LYS A 4 55.06 -1.55 12.43
C LYS A 4 53.60 -1.73 12.84
N THR A 5 52.87 -0.64 12.69
CA THR A 5 51.43 -0.48 12.89
C THR A 5 50.68 -1.48 12.00
N PHE A 6 49.93 -2.40 12.62
CA PHE A 6 48.92 -3.20 11.93
C PHE A 6 47.69 -2.31 11.73
N ALA A 7 47.51 -1.77 10.53
CA ALA A 7 46.29 -1.08 10.15
C ALA A 7 45.20 -2.14 9.86
N ALA A 8 44.31 -2.36 10.83
CA ALA A 8 43.09 -3.13 10.62
C ALA A 8 42.10 -2.30 9.80
N LEU A 9 41.87 -2.71 8.55
CA LEU A 9 40.92 -2.09 7.64
C LEU A 9 39.51 -2.63 7.96
N THR A 10 38.73 -1.88 8.73
CA THR A 10 37.32 -2.16 8.98
C THR A 10 36.48 -1.76 7.76
N LEU A 11 36.12 -2.73 6.91
CA LEU A 11 35.07 -2.55 5.90
C LEU A 11 33.70 -2.50 6.60
N ALA A 12 33.16 -1.31 6.80
CA ALA A 12 31.75 -1.15 7.15
C ALA A 12 30.91 -1.29 5.86
N LEU A 13 30.31 -2.46 5.64
CA LEU A 13 29.25 -2.61 4.64
C LEU A 13 28.02 -1.85 5.14
N ALA A 14 27.83 -0.62 4.68
CA ALA A 14 26.58 0.11 4.85
C ALA A 14 25.55 -0.47 3.86
N SER A 15 24.85 -1.54 4.25
CA SER A 15 23.67 -2.01 3.54
C SER A 15 22.56 -0.98 3.69
N THR A 16 22.24 -0.25 2.63
CA THR A 16 21.08 0.64 2.56
C THR A 16 19.81 -0.21 2.55
N LEU A 17 19.30 -0.55 3.73
CA LEU A 17 17.97 -1.12 3.88
C LEU A 17 16.97 -0.05 3.42
N ALA A 18 16.27 -0.29 2.32
CA ALA A 18 15.13 0.53 1.94
C ALA A 18 14.12 0.47 3.10
N SER A 19 13.85 1.61 3.72
CA SER A 19 12.91 1.66 4.84
C SER A 19 11.48 1.51 4.31
N ALA A 20 10.81 0.46 4.77
CA ALA A 20 9.38 0.34 4.57
C ALA A 20 8.67 1.46 5.36
N GLN A 21 7.76 2.17 4.72
CA GLN A 21 7.00 3.27 5.32
C GLN A 21 5.54 2.88 5.47
N THR A 22 5.12 2.59 6.70
CA THR A 22 3.73 2.26 7.02
C THR A 22 2.96 3.51 7.45
N ALA A 23 1.76 3.68 6.92
CA ALA A 23 0.82 4.72 7.32
C ALA A 23 -0.61 4.20 7.31
N THR A 24 -1.39 4.64 8.30
CA THR A 24 -2.81 4.35 8.40
C THR A 24 -3.62 5.55 7.95
N TYR A 25 -4.69 5.30 7.20
CA TYR A 25 -5.61 6.32 6.71
C TYR A 25 -7.05 5.93 7.04
N ALA A 26 -7.94 6.91 7.17
CA ALA A 26 -9.35 6.65 7.38
C ALA A 26 -10.26 7.68 6.71
N LYS A 27 -11.46 7.22 6.41
CA LYS A 27 -12.63 8.05 6.11
C LYS A 27 -13.83 7.49 6.89
N ARG A 28 -15.00 8.12 6.79
CA ARG A 28 -16.21 7.58 7.42
C ARG A 28 -16.49 6.16 6.88
N GLY A 29 -16.60 5.20 7.79
CA GLY A 29 -16.92 3.81 7.46
C GLY A 29 -15.80 3.03 6.76
N ALA A 30 -14.57 3.53 6.70
CA ALA A 30 -13.46 2.79 6.12
C ALA A 30 -12.08 3.16 6.68
N GLN A 31 -11.17 2.19 6.67
CA GLN A 31 -9.78 2.33 7.09
C GLN A 31 -8.87 1.69 6.04
N ALA A 32 -7.69 2.26 5.88
CA ALA A 32 -6.63 1.74 5.05
C ALA A 32 -5.33 1.67 5.86
N GLU A 33 -4.57 0.61 5.69
CA GLU A 33 -3.17 0.55 6.08
C GLU A 33 -2.32 0.36 4.82
N ILE A 34 -1.29 1.18 4.65
CA ILE A 34 -0.42 1.16 3.47
C ILE A 34 1.03 1.09 3.93
N THR A 35 1.77 0.10 3.45
CA THR A 35 3.22 -0.04 3.65
C THR A 35 3.93 0.11 2.31
N ARG A 36 4.58 1.26 2.09
CA ARG A 36 5.37 1.51 0.89
C ARG A 36 6.76 0.91 1.02
N SER A 37 7.23 0.23 -0.03
CA SER A 37 8.59 -0.31 -0.14
C SER A 37 9.04 -0.23 -1.60
N GLY A 38 9.80 0.83 -1.92
CA GLY A 38 10.25 1.11 -3.29
C GLY A 38 9.07 1.23 -4.26
N ASP A 39 9.07 0.37 -5.28
CA ASP A 39 8.06 0.33 -6.34
C ASP A 39 6.80 -0.46 -5.97
N THR A 40 6.66 -0.85 -4.70
CA THR A 40 5.50 -1.60 -4.22
C THR A 40 4.83 -0.91 -3.03
N ALA A 41 3.53 -1.14 -2.89
CA ALA A 41 2.75 -0.75 -1.72
C ALA A 41 1.89 -1.93 -1.28
N ALA A 42 2.24 -2.56 -0.16
CA ALA A 42 1.35 -3.50 0.51
C ALA A 42 0.19 -2.70 1.13
N PHE A 43 -1.03 -3.20 1.02
CA PHE A 43 -2.21 -2.52 1.53
C PHE A 43 -3.22 -3.50 2.13
N THR A 44 -3.97 -2.97 3.10
CA THR A 44 -5.23 -3.54 3.57
C THR A 44 -6.27 -2.42 3.59
N LEU A 45 -7.41 -2.64 2.94
CA LEU A 45 -8.55 -1.76 2.88
C LEU A 45 -9.74 -2.45 3.51
N VAL A 46 -10.33 -1.84 4.53
CA VAL A 46 -11.55 -2.32 5.17
C VAL A 46 -12.60 -1.23 5.10
N SER A 47 -13.79 -1.55 4.62
CA SER A 47 -14.93 -0.64 4.58
C SER A 47 -16.22 -1.31 4.99
N THR A 48 -17.17 -0.51 5.46
CA THR A 48 -18.53 -0.94 5.78
C THR A 48 -19.56 -0.08 5.04
N ALA A 49 -20.51 -0.74 4.38
CA ALA A 49 -21.66 -0.14 3.73
C ALA A 49 -22.94 -0.77 4.29
N GLY A 50 -23.62 -0.07 5.20
CA GLY A 50 -24.73 -0.64 5.95
C GLY A 50 -24.25 -1.79 6.84
N GLN A 51 -24.77 -3.00 6.61
CA GLN A 51 -24.35 -4.22 7.33
C GLN A 51 -23.27 -5.01 6.59
N SER A 52 -22.96 -4.63 5.34
CA SER A 52 -21.96 -5.31 4.52
C SER A 52 -20.56 -4.79 4.83
N ARG A 53 -19.61 -5.69 5.06
CA ARG A 53 -18.18 -5.38 5.21
C ARG A 53 -17.47 -5.80 3.93
N CYS A 54 -16.64 -4.91 3.38
CA CYS A 54 -15.67 -5.27 2.36
C CYS A 54 -14.26 -5.20 2.92
N GLU A 55 -13.44 -6.17 2.55
CA GLU A 55 -12.03 -6.23 2.87
C GLU A 55 -11.25 -6.59 1.61
N LEU A 56 -10.23 -5.79 1.32
CA LEU A 56 -9.33 -6.00 0.19
C LEU A 56 -7.90 -5.80 0.64
N GLU A 57 -7.06 -6.78 0.37
CA GLU A 57 -5.64 -6.73 0.68
C GLU A 57 -4.80 -7.17 -0.51
N GLY A 58 -3.56 -6.69 -0.57
CA GLY A 58 -2.66 -7.04 -1.65
C GLY A 58 -1.38 -6.24 -1.66
N THR A 59 -0.58 -6.45 -2.71
CA THR A 59 0.63 -5.66 -2.99
C THR A 59 0.47 -4.97 -4.33
N ALA A 60 0.24 -3.66 -4.29
CA ALA A 60 0.11 -2.83 -5.47
C ALA A 60 1.48 -2.48 -6.05
N GLN A 61 1.56 -2.39 -7.38
CA GLN A 61 2.75 -2.00 -8.12
C GLN A 61 2.69 -0.50 -8.45
N ALA A 62 3.82 0.18 -8.42
CA ALA A 62 3.91 1.58 -8.79
C ALA A 62 3.51 1.77 -10.26
N VAL A 63 2.58 2.71 -10.48
CA VAL A 63 2.26 3.27 -11.79
C VAL A 63 3.10 4.52 -12.01
N ASP A 64 3.28 5.31 -10.96
CA ASP A 64 4.23 6.42 -10.86
C ASP A 64 4.60 6.65 -9.38
N GLN A 65 5.24 7.79 -9.10
CA GLN A 65 5.74 8.15 -7.77
C GLN A 65 4.67 8.07 -6.67
N ASP A 66 3.43 8.46 -6.95
CA ASP A 66 2.37 8.56 -5.93
C ASP A 66 1.22 7.59 -6.18
N ARG A 67 1.13 6.97 -7.36
CA ARG A 67 0.06 6.05 -7.74
C ARG A 67 0.53 4.61 -7.78
N PHE A 68 -0.23 3.73 -7.14
CA PHE A 68 -0.01 2.29 -7.15
C PHE A 68 -1.28 1.59 -7.62
N ALA A 69 -1.15 0.51 -8.39
CA ALA A 69 -2.27 -0.27 -8.88
C ALA A 69 -2.11 -1.74 -8.48
N TRP A 70 -3.22 -2.34 -8.09
CA TRP A 70 -3.33 -3.76 -7.79
C TRP A 70 -4.46 -4.36 -8.61
N THR A 71 -4.28 -5.62 -8.99
CA THR A 71 -5.31 -6.47 -9.59
C THR A 71 -5.24 -7.84 -8.96
N ASP A 72 -6.39 -8.48 -8.79
CA ASP A 72 -6.50 -9.89 -8.39
C ASP A 72 -5.87 -10.89 -9.37
N GLY A 73 -5.53 -10.45 -10.58
CA GLY A 73 -4.94 -11.30 -11.62
C GLY A 73 -5.94 -12.20 -12.34
N ALA A 74 -7.24 -12.11 -12.06
CA ALA A 74 -8.27 -12.93 -12.70
C ALA A 74 -8.32 -12.70 -14.22
N ALA A 75 -8.74 -13.68 -15.02
CA ALA A 75 -8.83 -13.48 -16.48
C ALA A 75 -10.04 -12.60 -16.87
N THR A 76 -11.15 -12.72 -16.14
CA THR A 76 -12.42 -12.02 -16.33
C THR A 76 -12.88 -11.40 -15.01
N ASP A 77 -13.65 -10.32 -15.07
CA ASP A 77 -14.22 -9.63 -13.89
C ASP A 77 -13.20 -9.22 -12.82
N ARG A 78 -12.00 -8.81 -13.27
CA ARG A 78 -10.90 -8.38 -12.40
C ARG A 78 -11.35 -7.32 -11.41
N CYS A 79 -11.09 -7.57 -10.13
CA CYS A 79 -11.01 -6.52 -9.13
C CYS A 79 -9.69 -5.76 -9.32
N VAL A 80 -9.80 -4.46 -9.49
CA VAL A 80 -8.68 -3.53 -9.60
C VAL A 80 -8.82 -2.49 -8.51
N ALA A 81 -7.72 -2.19 -7.81
CA ALA A 81 -7.63 -1.10 -6.85
C ALA A 81 -6.48 -0.16 -7.23
N VAL A 82 -6.75 1.14 -7.25
CA VAL A 82 -5.75 2.19 -7.47
C VAL A 82 -5.64 3.02 -6.20
N LEU A 83 -4.41 3.16 -5.71
CA LEU A 83 -4.05 3.89 -4.51
C LEU A 83 -3.27 5.13 -4.93
N ASN A 84 -3.79 6.32 -4.66
CA ASN A 84 -3.13 7.60 -4.95
C ASN A 84 -2.72 8.28 -3.65
N LEU A 85 -1.41 8.27 -3.36
CA LEU A 85 -0.77 8.74 -2.13
C LEU A 85 -0.14 10.12 -2.36
N LYS A 86 -0.98 11.13 -2.57
CA LYS A 86 -0.52 12.50 -2.86
C LYS A 86 -0.80 13.45 -1.69
N GLY A 87 0.20 14.24 -1.32
CA GLY A 87 0.05 15.29 -0.30
C GLY A 87 -0.38 14.78 1.08
N GLY A 88 0.12 13.60 1.48
CA GLY A 88 -0.21 12.99 2.77
C GLY A 88 -1.64 12.43 2.88
N LYS A 89 -2.39 12.41 1.78
CA LYS A 89 -3.72 11.79 1.67
C LYS A 89 -3.64 10.51 0.86
N LEU A 90 -4.62 9.64 1.07
CA LEU A 90 -4.84 8.47 0.24
C LEU A 90 -6.17 8.67 -0.50
N ALA A 91 -6.18 8.54 -1.82
CA ALA A 91 -7.41 8.35 -2.57
C ALA A 91 -7.44 6.94 -3.15
N VAL A 92 -8.56 6.26 -2.97
CA VAL A 92 -8.79 4.89 -3.43
C VAL A 92 -9.82 4.90 -4.55
N THR A 93 -9.57 4.14 -5.60
CA THR A 93 -10.54 3.85 -6.67
C THR A 93 -10.52 2.37 -6.98
N THR A 94 -11.70 1.76 -6.99
CA THR A 94 -11.89 0.33 -7.25
C THR A 94 -12.73 0.10 -8.50
N LYS A 95 -12.55 -1.05 -9.13
CA LYS A 95 -13.35 -1.49 -10.27
C LYS A 95 -13.47 -3.01 -10.25
N GLY A 96 -14.67 -3.55 -10.46
CA GLY A 96 -14.87 -5.00 -10.57
C GLY A 96 -14.79 -5.77 -9.24
N CYS A 97 -14.78 -5.08 -8.09
CA CYS A 97 -14.56 -5.71 -6.79
C CYS A 97 -15.83 -6.29 -6.13
N ALA A 98 -16.90 -6.49 -6.89
CA ALA A 98 -18.15 -7.07 -6.38
C ALA A 98 -17.95 -8.50 -5.86
N GLY A 99 -17.05 -9.28 -6.46
CA GLY A 99 -16.70 -10.63 -5.98
C GLY A 99 -16.01 -10.65 -4.61
N TYR A 100 -15.37 -9.54 -4.23
CA TYR A 100 -14.70 -9.38 -2.92
C TYR A 100 -15.63 -8.78 -1.88
N CYS A 101 -16.41 -7.78 -2.27
CA CYS A 101 -17.23 -6.99 -1.35
C CYS A 101 -18.67 -7.48 -1.20
N GLY A 102 -19.17 -8.27 -2.15
CA GLY A 102 -20.60 -8.47 -2.36
C GLY A 102 -21.26 -7.23 -3.00
N ALA A 103 -22.44 -7.45 -3.60
CA ALA A 103 -23.20 -6.39 -4.26
C ALA A 103 -23.67 -5.32 -3.26
N GLY A 104 -23.47 -4.05 -3.61
CA GLY A 104 -23.79 -2.87 -2.80
C GLY A 104 -22.64 -2.38 -1.92
N ALA A 105 -21.51 -3.09 -1.86
CA ALA A 105 -20.32 -2.68 -1.11
C ALA A 105 -19.07 -2.53 -1.98
N GLU A 106 -19.15 -2.83 -3.28
CA GLU A 106 -18.02 -2.80 -4.23
C GLU A 106 -17.31 -1.44 -4.29
N THR A 107 -18.03 -0.33 -4.15
CA THR A 107 -17.47 1.03 -4.17
C THR A 107 -17.29 1.62 -2.77
N SER A 108 -17.58 0.86 -1.70
CA SER A 108 -17.49 1.36 -0.33
C SER A 108 -16.06 1.76 0.06
N MET A 109 -15.05 1.22 -0.62
CA MET A 109 -13.64 1.60 -0.48
C MET A 109 -13.29 2.90 -1.22
N ASP A 110 -14.08 3.34 -2.20
CA ASP A 110 -13.73 4.49 -3.04
C ASP A 110 -13.75 5.82 -2.29
N GLY A 111 -12.83 6.72 -2.63
CA GLY A 111 -12.80 8.10 -2.15
C GLY A 111 -11.54 8.48 -1.40
N SER A 112 -11.59 9.63 -0.75
CA SER A 112 -10.43 10.23 -0.07
C SER A 112 -10.39 9.85 1.41
N TYR A 113 -9.20 9.49 1.88
CA TYR A 113 -8.87 9.15 3.24
C TYR A 113 -7.84 10.15 3.77
N SER A 114 -8.00 10.52 5.04
CA SER A 114 -7.01 11.32 5.78
C SER A 114 -6.09 10.40 6.55
N LYS A 115 -4.81 10.77 6.66
CA LYS A 115 -3.87 10.07 7.52
C LYS A 115 -4.36 10.14 8.98
N LYS A 116 -4.27 9.03 9.71
CA LYS A 116 -4.49 8.98 11.16
C LYS A 116 -3.28 9.48 11.93
#